data_AF-A0A820H6U0-F1
#
_entry.id   AF-A0A820H6U0-F1
#
_cell.length_a   1.000
_cell.length_b   1.000
_cell.length_c   1.000
_cell.angle_alpha   90.00
_cell.angle_beta   90.00
_cell.angle_gamma   90.00
#
_symmetry.space_group_name_H-M   'P 1'
#
loop_
_entity.id
_entity.type
_entity.pdbx_description
1 polymer ?
#
loop_
_entity_poly.entity_id
_entity_poly.type
_entity_poly.pdbx_seq_one_letter_code
_entity_poly.pdbx_strand_id
1 'polypeptide(L)'
;MEIAYALVPYSHDIYQKTIISIEISYLLVQIFCAIYSNITIERYPNLVHIFNINGTILIIYIFIIAKMSPCPPFIDNILLGGLISGLIYIIINGLSHIAYILLNIYFHKVSGEKGLFWSSVMVKCGIASGAIINYILTVHFQLFKERFPCHDY
;
A
#
# COMPACT_ATOMS: atom_id res chain seq x y z
N MET A 1 -9.27 -3.13 -1.56
CA MET A 1 -10.25 -3.16 -2.66
C MET A 1 -9.63 -2.73 -3.99
N GLU A 2 -8.87 -1.62 -4.01
CA GLU A 2 -8.15 -1.14 -5.22
C GLU A 2 -7.20 -2.18 -5.83
N ILE A 3 -6.45 -2.92 -5.01
CA ILE A 3 -5.59 -4.02 -5.48
C ILE A 3 -6.38 -5.14 -6.17
N ALA A 4 -7.64 -5.38 -5.79
CA ALA A 4 -8.45 -6.36 -6.48
C ALA A 4 -8.73 -5.87 -7.91
N TYR A 5 -9.15 -4.61 -8.09
CA TYR A 5 -9.36 -4.04 -9.42
C TYR A 5 -8.09 -3.94 -10.26
N ALA A 6 -6.92 -3.78 -9.63
CA ALA A 6 -5.63 -3.73 -10.32
C ALA A 6 -5.08 -5.12 -10.69
N LEU A 7 -5.23 -6.14 -9.83
CA LEU A 7 -4.58 -7.46 -10.01
C LEU A 7 -5.50 -8.56 -10.53
N VAL A 8 -6.79 -8.51 -10.21
CA VAL A 8 -7.77 -9.53 -10.66
C VAL A 8 -7.92 -9.59 -12.18
N PRO A 9 -7.80 -8.49 -12.96
CA PRO A 9 -7.78 -8.59 -14.42
C PRO A 9 -6.69 -9.53 -14.93
N TYR A 10 -5.50 -9.49 -14.33
CA TYR A 10 -4.37 -10.36 -14.66
C TYR A 10 -4.64 -11.81 -14.23
N SER A 11 -4.81 -12.08 -12.94
CA SER A 11 -5.20 -13.43 -12.46
C SER A 11 -5.54 -13.41 -10.97
N HIS A 12 -6.49 -14.26 -10.58
CA HIS A 12 -6.82 -14.49 -9.17
C HIS A 12 -5.63 -15.10 -8.39
N ASP A 13 -4.81 -15.93 -9.03
CA ASP A 13 -3.62 -16.53 -8.41
C ASP A 13 -2.56 -15.49 -8.08
N ILE A 14 -2.36 -14.51 -8.97
CA ILE A 14 -1.40 -13.41 -8.78
C ILE A 14 -1.85 -12.53 -7.63
N TYR A 15 -3.14 -12.22 -7.55
CA TYR A 15 -3.73 -11.48 -6.45
C TYR A 15 -3.50 -12.17 -5.10
N GLN A 16 -3.81 -13.47 -4.98
CA GLN A 16 -3.60 -14.22 -3.75
C GLN A 16 -2.13 -14.29 -3.33
N LYS A 17 -1.23 -14.60 -4.27
CA LYS A 17 0.22 -14.63 -4.02
C LYS A 17 0.73 -13.29 -3.53
N THR A 18 0.25 -12.19 -4.14
CA THR A 18 0.64 -10.83 -3.73
C THR A 18 0.23 -10.56 -2.29
N ILE A 19 -0.99 -10.89 -1.90
CA ILE A 19 -1.46 -10.69 -0.51
C ILE A 19 -0.59 -11.48 0.48
N ILE A 20 -0.33 -12.75 0.19
CA ILE A 20 0.51 -13.59 1.05
C ILE A 20 1.93 -13.00 1.17
N SER A 21 2.50 -12.50 0.06
CA SER A 21 3.80 -11.85 0.08
C SER A 21 3.84 -10.55 0.90
N ILE A 22 2.73 -9.81 0.99
CA ILE A 22 2.64 -8.62 1.85
C ILE A 22 2.73 -9.00 3.32
N GLU A 23 1.99 -10.02 3.76
CA GLU A 23 2.03 -10.48 5.15
C GLU A 23 3.44 -10.92 5.56
N ILE A 24 4.13 -11.65 4.67
CA ILE A 24 5.53 -12.02 4.88
C ILE A 24 6.43 -10.77 4.93
N SER A 25 6.19 -9.79 4.04
CA SER A 25 6.94 -8.54 4.03
C SER A 25 6.79 -7.76 5.34
N TYR A 26 5.59 -7.70 5.91
CA TYR A 26 5.36 -7.05 7.21
C TYR A 26 6.15 -7.71 8.34
N LEU A 27 6.16 -9.05 8.41
CA LEU A 27 6.97 -9.77 9.40
C LEU A 27 8.46 -9.44 9.28
N LEU A 28 8.98 -9.46 8.05
CA LEU A 28 10.38 -9.11 7.79
C LEU A 28 10.68 -7.67 8.20
N VAL A 29 9.82 -6.71 7.81
CA VAL A 29 9.98 -5.31 8.17
C VAL A 29 10.01 -5.11 9.69
N GLN A 30 9.16 -5.80 10.45
CA GLN A 30 9.15 -5.70 11.91
C GLN A 30 10.46 -6.21 12.52
N ILE A 31 10.99 -7.33 12.04
CA ILE A 31 12.29 -7.88 12.47
C ILE A 31 13.41 -6.88 12.17
N PHE A 32 13.45 -6.33 10.94
CA PHE A 32 14.46 -5.33 10.56
C PHE A 32 14.34 -4.07 11.42
N CYS A 33 13.14 -3.52 11.60
CA CYS A 33 12.95 -2.33 12.42
C CYS A 33 13.31 -2.59 13.89
N ALA A 34 13.00 -3.77 14.45
CA ALA A 34 13.41 -4.11 15.82
C ALA A 34 14.93 -4.07 15.98
N ILE A 35 15.68 -4.61 15.02
CA ILE A 35 17.16 -4.63 15.03
C ILE A 35 17.76 -3.23 14.84
N TYR A 36 17.21 -2.42 13.93
CA TYR A 36 17.81 -1.15 13.49
C TYR A 36 17.16 0.12 14.07
N SER A 37 16.09 0.00 14.86
CA SER A 37 15.29 1.13 15.42
C SER A 37 16.12 2.11 16.24
N ASN A 38 17.06 1.60 17.05
CA ASN A 38 17.90 2.43 17.91
C ASN A 38 18.89 3.32 17.13
N ILE A 39 19.25 2.95 15.91
CA ILE A 39 20.29 3.64 15.11
C ILE A 39 19.68 4.67 14.15
N THR A 40 18.45 4.44 13.69
CA THR A 40 17.96 5.06 12.45
C THR A 40 17.24 6.40 12.68
N ILE A 41 16.44 6.52 13.76
CA ILE A 41 15.54 7.69 13.94
C ILE A 41 16.30 8.95 14.36
N GLU A 42 17.33 8.82 15.20
CA GLU A 42 18.12 9.98 15.67
C GLU A 42 19.02 10.53 14.58
N ARG A 43 19.42 9.68 13.63
CA ARG A 43 20.38 10.03 12.59
C ARG A 43 19.72 10.53 11.30
N TYR A 44 18.50 10.06 10.99
CA TYR A 44 17.86 10.32 9.70
C TYR A 44 16.33 10.55 9.78
N PRO A 45 15.86 11.63 10.41
CA PRO A 45 14.42 11.95 10.45
C PRO A 45 13.82 12.15 9.05
N ASN A 46 14.63 12.61 8.08
CA ASN A 46 14.20 12.85 6.71
C ASN A 46 13.81 11.57 5.94
N LEU A 47 14.26 10.38 6.37
CA LEU A 47 13.91 9.12 5.70
C LEU A 47 12.41 8.82 5.76
N VAL A 48 11.75 9.18 6.86
CA VAL A 48 10.29 8.98 7.01
C VAL A 48 9.53 9.80 5.97
N HIS A 49 9.95 11.03 5.71
CA HIS A 49 9.34 11.87 4.68
C HIS A 49 9.58 11.32 3.27
N ILE A 50 10.79 10.84 2.99
CA ILE A 50 11.14 10.23 1.70
C ILE A 50 10.29 8.98 1.44
N PHE A 51 10.12 8.10 2.44
CA PHE A 51 9.28 6.91 2.30
C PHE A 51 7.81 7.26 2.08
N ASN A 52 7.28 8.27 2.78
CA ASN A 52 5.91 8.72 2.59
C ASN A 52 5.68 9.32 1.20
N ILE A 53 6.58 10.17 0.69
CA ILE A 53 6.46 10.77 -0.64
C ILE A 53 6.51 9.69 -1.72
N ASN A 54 7.49 8.79 -1.67
CA ASN A 54 7.60 7.70 -2.63
C ASN A 54 6.41 6.75 -2.57
N GLY A 55 5.94 6.42 -1.35
CA GLY A 55 4.73 5.62 -1.15
C GLY A 55 3.49 6.27 -1.77
N THR A 56 3.34 7.59 -1.64
CA THR A 56 2.22 8.34 -2.20
C THR A 56 2.24 8.30 -3.73
N ILE A 57 3.41 8.50 -4.36
CA ILE A 57 3.56 8.44 -5.82
C ILE A 57 3.19 7.05 -6.36
N LEU A 58 3.66 6.00 -5.70
CA LEU A 58 3.40 4.62 -6.11
C LEU A 58 1.92 4.23 -5.88
N ILE A 59 1.25 4.76 -4.84
CA ILE A 59 -0.20 4.59 -4.63
C ILE A 59 -0.99 5.20 -5.78
N ILE A 60 -0.62 6.41 -6.22
CA ILE A 60 -1.28 7.06 -7.37
C ILE A 60 -1.16 6.18 -8.62
N TYR A 61 0.00 5.55 -8.83
CA TYR A 61 0.19 4.61 -9.94
C TYR A 61 -0.78 3.41 -9.85
N ILE A 62 -0.90 2.76 -8.69
CA ILE A 62 -1.85 1.65 -8.50
C ILE A 62 -3.30 2.11 -8.69
N PHE A 63 -3.64 3.31 -8.24
CA PHE A 63 -4.96 3.90 -8.43
C PHE A 63 -5.28 4.13 -9.93
N ILE A 64 -4.29 4.60 -10.70
CA ILE A 64 -4.43 4.75 -12.16
C ILE A 64 -4.65 3.38 -12.82
N ILE A 65 -3.88 2.35 -12.45
CA ILE A 65 -4.09 0.99 -12.97
C ILE A 65 -5.49 0.48 -12.62
N ALA A 66 -5.92 0.65 -11.38
CA ALA A 66 -7.26 0.25 -10.94
C ALA A 66 -8.35 0.94 -11.76
N LYS A 67 -8.18 2.24 -12.08
CA LYS A 67 -9.09 3.00 -12.94
C LYS A 67 -9.11 2.49 -14.39
N MET A 68 -8.01 1.92 -14.88
CA MET A 68 -7.93 1.31 -16.22
C MET A 68 -8.59 -0.07 -16.30
N SER A 69 -9.06 -0.63 -15.18
CA SER A 69 -9.84 -1.87 -15.16
C SER A 69 -11.13 -1.71 -15.99
N PRO A 70 -11.44 -2.61 -16.94
CA PRO A 70 -11.01 -4.02 -17.00
C PRO A 70 -9.75 -4.32 -17.85
N CYS A 71 -9.21 -3.36 -18.60
CA CYS A 71 -8.08 -3.57 -19.52
C CYS A 71 -6.82 -2.79 -19.06
N PRO A 72 -6.17 -3.21 -17.96
CA PRO A 72 -4.94 -2.56 -17.48
C PRO A 72 -3.76 -2.78 -18.46
N PRO A 73 -2.70 -1.96 -18.38
CA PRO A 73 -1.53 -2.09 -19.25
C PRO A 73 -0.89 -3.48 -19.16
N PHE A 74 -0.34 -3.99 -20.26
CA PHE A 74 0.23 -5.34 -20.36
C PHE A 74 -0.80 -6.47 -20.16
N ILE A 75 -2.07 -6.27 -20.48
CA ILE A 75 -3.07 -7.36 -20.46
C ILE A 75 -2.67 -8.52 -21.40
N ASP A 76 -2.04 -8.21 -22.54
CA ASP A 76 -1.54 -9.20 -23.50
C ASP A 76 -0.45 -10.10 -22.91
N ASN A 77 0.26 -9.61 -21.88
CA ASN A 77 1.25 -10.37 -21.11
C ASN A 77 0.87 -10.35 -19.63
N ILE A 78 -0.19 -11.10 -19.33
CA ILE A 78 -0.81 -11.25 -18.02
C ILE A 78 0.21 -11.43 -16.88
N LEU A 79 1.23 -12.27 -17.12
CA LEU A 79 2.22 -12.62 -16.11
C LEU A 79 3.13 -11.42 -15.79
N LEU A 80 3.59 -10.69 -16.81
CA LEU A 80 4.44 -9.52 -16.65
C LEU A 80 3.68 -8.39 -15.92
N GLY A 81 2.48 -8.04 -16.39
CA GLY A 81 1.70 -6.94 -15.83
C GLY A 81 1.27 -7.20 -14.39
N GLY A 82 0.85 -8.44 -14.10
CA GLY A 82 0.49 -8.86 -12.75
C GLY A 82 1.68 -8.85 -11.78
N LEU A 83 2.85 -9.34 -12.20
CA LEU A 83 4.06 -9.32 -11.36
C LEU A 83 4.53 -7.89 -11.05
N ILE A 84 4.58 -7.00 -12.05
CA ILE A 84 5.00 -5.61 -11.86
C ILE A 84 4.06 -4.91 -10.88
N SER A 85 2.75 -5.02 -11.11
CA SER A 85 1.73 -4.39 -10.26
C SER A 85 1.76 -4.95 -8.84
N GLY A 86 1.93 -6.27 -8.69
CA GLY A 86 2.04 -6.93 -7.39
C GLY A 86 3.29 -6.52 -6.62
N LEU A 87 4.45 -6.49 -7.27
CA LEU A 87 5.72 -6.06 -6.67
C LEU A 87 5.67 -4.60 -6.22
N ILE A 88 5.13 -3.71 -7.06
CA ILE A 88 4.95 -2.30 -6.69
C ILE A 88 4.06 -2.18 -5.45
N TYR A 89 2.97 -2.94 -5.39
CA TYR A 89 2.09 -2.92 -4.23
C TYR A 89 2.75 -3.46 -2.96
N ILE A 90 3.58 -4.50 -3.07
CA ILE A 90 4.39 -5.01 -1.94
C ILE A 90 5.35 -3.92 -1.44
N ILE A 91 6.04 -3.22 -2.35
CA ILE A 91 6.98 -2.14 -1.98
C ILE A 91 6.26 -1.00 -1.27
N ILE A 92 5.11 -0.56 -1.78
CA ILE A 92 4.28 0.49 -1.16
C ILE A 92 3.93 0.11 0.29
N ASN A 93 3.44 -1.11 0.49
CA ASN A 93 3.02 -1.60 1.80
C ASN A 93 4.20 -1.71 2.76
N GLY A 94 5.33 -2.24 2.30
CA GLY A 94 6.55 -2.30 3.09
C GLY A 94 7.03 -0.91 3.52
N LEU A 95 7.13 0.03 2.58
CA LEU A 95 7.53 1.42 2.87
C LEU A 95 6.59 2.12 3.86
N SER A 96 5.29 1.96 3.66
CA SER A 96 4.27 2.55 4.55
C SER A 96 4.35 1.95 5.95
N HIS A 97 4.61 0.65 6.06
CA HIS A 97 4.78 -0.03 7.34
C HIS A 97 6.05 0.42 8.07
N ILE A 98 7.17 0.57 7.35
CA ILE A 98 8.40 1.15 7.91
C ILE A 98 8.12 2.56 8.44
N ALA A 99 7.48 3.43 7.65
CA ALA A 99 7.15 4.78 8.06
C ALA A 99 6.27 4.81 9.32
N TYR A 100 5.26 3.93 9.40
CA TYR A 100 4.40 3.78 10.56
C TYR A 100 5.17 3.38 11.83
N ILE A 101 6.06 2.38 11.73
CA ILE A 101 6.88 1.94 12.86
C ILE A 101 7.80 3.07 13.34
N LEU A 102 8.48 3.75 12.40
CA LEU A 102 9.38 4.86 12.73
C LEU A 102 8.65 6.02 13.41
N LEU A 103 7.45 6.38 12.93
CA LEU A 103 6.60 7.40 13.55
C LEU A 103 6.21 7.01 14.98
N ASN A 104 5.81 5.76 15.21
CA ASN A 104 5.44 5.30 16.55
C ASN A 104 6.62 5.33 17.52
N ILE A 105 7.81 4.91 17.09
CA ILE A 105 9.01 5.01 17.92
C ILE A 105 9.34 6.48 18.22
N TYR A 106 9.22 7.37 17.24
CA TYR A 106 9.44 8.81 17.42
C TYR A 106 8.47 9.41 18.44
N PHE A 107 7.16 9.19 18.27
CA PHE A 107 6.15 9.71 19.20
C PHE A 107 6.27 9.10 20.60
N HIS A 108 6.67 7.84 20.70
CA HIS A 108 6.97 7.22 21.99
C HIS A 108 8.16 7.91 22.68
N LYS A 109 9.23 8.23 21.95
CA LYS A 109 10.38 8.97 22.50
C LYS A 109 10.02 10.38 22.96
N VAL A 110 9.20 11.11 22.19
CA VAL A 110 8.88 12.52 22.48
C VAL A 110 7.79 12.69 23.55
N SER A 111 6.81 11.80 23.59
CA SER A 111 5.60 11.97 24.43
C SER A 111 5.16 10.71 25.18
N GLY A 112 6.03 9.69 25.24
CA GLY A 112 5.78 8.44 25.95
C GLY A 112 4.56 7.70 25.42
N GLU A 113 3.81 7.06 26.33
CA GLU A 113 2.60 6.30 26.01
C GLU A 113 1.49 7.16 25.38
N LYS A 114 1.35 8.42 25.81
CA LYS A 114 0.37 9.34 25.25
C LYS A 114 0.67 9.65 23.78
N GLY A 115 1.95 9.80 23.43
CA GLY A 115 2.39 9.97 22.05
C GLY A 115 1.99 8.78 21.17
N LEU A 116 2.27 7.57 21.65
CA LEU A 116 1.94 6.32 20.95
C LEU A 116 0.42 6.12 20.79
N PHE A 117 -0.36 6.50 21.79
CA PHE A 117 -1.81 6.44 21.72
C PHE A 117 -2.36 7.38 20.64
N TRP A 118 -1.97 8.65 20.67
CA TRP A 118 -2.46 9.64 19.71
C TRP A 118 -1.96 9.38 18.29
N SER A 119 -0.73 8.91 18.10
CA SER A 119 -0.23 8.51 16.77
C SER A 119 -1.09 7.38 16.18
N SER A 120 -1.40 6.38 16.99
CA SER A 120 -2.24 5.24 16.60
C SER A 120 -3.67 5.66 16.28
N VAL A 121 -4.24 6.58 17.07
CA VAL A 121 -5.57 7.14 16.80
C VAL A 121 -5.59 7.89 15.47
N MET A 122 -4.61 8.76 15.21
CA MET A 122 -4.54 9.51 13.96
C MET A 122 -4.39 8.61 12.74
N VAL A 123 -3.59 7.55 12.83
CA VAL A 123 -3.46 6.55 11.76
C VAL A 123 -4.79 5.86 11.48
N LYS A 124 -5.51 5.43 12.53
CA LYS A 124 -6.84 4.82 12.37
C LYS A 124 -7.87 5.78 11.79
N CYS A 125 -7.83 7.06 12.18
CA CYS A 125 -8.67 8.10 11.58
C CYS A 125 -8.35 8.28 10.08
N GLY A 126 -7.08 8.26 9.69
CA GLY A 126 -6.66 8.30 8.29
C GLY A 126 -7.12 7.09 7.48
N ILE A 127 -7.02 5.89 8.05
CA ILE A 127 -7.53 4.66 7.41
C ILE A 127 -9.06 4.74 7.24
N ALA A 128 -9.77 5.20 8.26
CA ALA A 128 -11.23 5.35 8.21
C ALA A 128 -11.67 6.38 7.16
N SER A 129 -11.02 7.55 7.11
CA SER A 129 -11.32 8.57 6.09
C SER A 129 -11.00 8.08 4.69
N GLY A 130 -9.86 7.40 4.50
CA GLY A 130 -9.50 6.75 3.23
C GLY A 130 -10.52 5.70 2.80
N ALA A 131 -11.01 4.87 3.73
CA ALA A 131 -12.04 3.89 3.44
C ALA A 131 -13.38 4.52 3.03
N ILE A 132 -13.79 5.63 3.66
CA ILE A 132 -14.98 6.39 3.27
C ILE A 132 -14.83 6.94 1.84
N ILE A 133 -13.68 7.55 1.53
CA ILE A 133 -13.40 8.07 0.19
C ILE A 133 -13.45 6.94 -0.83
N ASN A 134 -12.78 5.82 -0.56
CA ASN A 134 -12.76 4.68 -1.47
C ASN A 134 -14.15 4.06 -1.66
N TYR A 135 -14.96 3.99 -0.61
CA TYR A 135 -16.36 3.56 -0.70
C TYR A 135 -17.17 4.46 -1.63
N ILE A 136 -17.05 5.79 -1.49
CA ILE A 136 -17.74 6.75 -2.37
C ILE A 136 -17.30 6.56 -3.82
N LEU A 137 -15.99 6.43 -4.07
CA LEU A 137 -15.43 6.22 -5.41
C LEU A 137 -15.91 4.91 -6.05
N THR A 138 -15.99 3.84 -5.27
CA THR A 138 -16.33 2.51 -5.78
C THR A 138 -17.83 2.31 -5.93
N VAL A 139 -18.62 2.68 -4.91
CA VAL A 139 -20.06 2.38 -4.86
C VAL A 139 -20.90 3.46 -5.52
N HIS A 140 -20.58 4.74 -5.28
CA HIS A 140 -21.39 5.84 -5.80
C HIS A 140 -20.94 6.28 -7.20
N PHE A 141 -19.63 6.45 -7.39
CA PHE A 141 -19.07 6.86 -8.68
C PHE A 141 -18.80 5.70 -9.65
N GLN A 142 -18.85 4.44 -9.17
CA GLN A 142 -18.57 3.25 -9.99
C GLN A 142 -17.28 3.38 -10.81
N LEU A 143 -16.27 4.00 -10.20
CA LEU A 143 -15.05 4.42 -10.91
C LEU A 143 -14.17 3.23 -11.30
N PHE A 144 -14.36 2.10 -10.64
CA PHE A 144 -13.71 0.83 -10.91
C PHE A 144 -14.74 -0.16 -11.44
N LYS A 145 -14.50 -0.70 -12.65
CA LYS A 145 -15.38 -1.69 -13.25
C LYS A 145 -14.86 -3.10 -12.96
N GLU A 146 -15.78 -3.98 -12.60
CA GLU A 146 -15.48 -5.40 -12.51
C GLU A 146 -15.29 -6.00 -13.91
N ARG A 147 -14.58 -7.13 -13.94
CA ARG A 147 -14.07 -7.82 -15.13
C ARG A 147 -15.14 -8.00 -16.21
N PHE A 148 -15.02 -7.25 -17.31
CA PHE A 148 -15.58 -7.65 -18.60
C PHE A 148 -14.42 -8.21 -19.44
N PRO A 149 -14.60 -9.30 -20.20
CA PRO A 149 -13.57 -9.75 -21.12
C PRO A 149 -13.27 -8.62 -22.10
N CYS A 150 -12.03 -8.15 -22.12
CA CYS A 150 -11.55 -7.26 -23.17
C CYS A 150 -11.62 -8.07 -24.47
N HIS A 151 -12.64 -7.82 -25.29
CA HIS A 151 -12.69 -8.41 -26.62
C HIS A 151 -11.66 -7.70 -27.50
N ASP A 152 -10.72 -8.49 -28.03
CA ASP A 152 -9.87 -8.09 -29.14
C ASP A 152 -10.75 -7.70 -30.33
N TYR A 153 -10.53 -6.51 -30.88
CA TYR A 153 -10.93 -6.16 -32.25
C TYR A 153 -9.71 -6.27 -33.15
#